data_AF-A0A9D8MMJ2-F1
#
_entry.id   AF-A0A9D8MMJ2-F1
#
_cell.length_a   1.000
_cell.length_b   1.000
_cell.length_c   1.000
_cell.angle_alpha   90.00
_cell.angle_beta   90.00
_cell.angle_gamma   90.00
#
_symmetry.space_group_name_H-M   'P 1'
#
loop_
_entity.id
_entity.type
_entity.pdbx_description
1 polymer ?
#
loop_
_entity_poly.entity_id
_entity_poly.type
_entity_poly.pdbx_seq_one_letter_code
_entity_poly.pdbx_strand_id
1 'polypeptide(L)' 'MIDLGPRCFFCKHFIKDAPLACRAYPNLIPVEIFSGKVEHLSPRKDDNGFQFELDPNLSSDEVRRYKKRFEKNSD' A
#
# COMPACT_ATOMS: atom_id res chain seq x y z
N MET A 1 18.39 -0.15 9.14
CA MET A 1 17.68 -0.80 8.01
C MET A 1 16.41 0.00 7.78
N ILE A 2 16.32 0.75 6.69
CA ILE A 2 15.07 1.42 6.35
C ILE A 2 14.19 0.31 5.79
N ASP A 3 13.39 -0.28 6.66
CA ASP A 3 12.30 -1.13 6.24
C ASP A 3 11.33 -0.22 5.48
N LEU A 4 11.51 -0.13 4.16
CA LEU A 4 10.58 0.52 3.27
C LEU A 4 9.27 -0.25 3.45
N GLY A 5 8.35 0.34 4.22
CA GLY A 5 7.18 -0.35 4.75
C GLY A 5 6.23 -0.88 3.67
N PRO A 6 5.08 -1.46 4.06
CA PRO A 6 4.08 -2.02 3.15
C PRO A 6 3.73 -1.11 1.98
N ARG A 7 3.31 -1.72 0.86
CA ARG A 7 2.83 -1.03 -0.36
C ARG A 7 1.77 0.04 -0.06
N CYS A 8 1.07 -0.09 1.08
CA CYS A 8 0.20 0.91 1.68
C CYS A 8 0.77 2.33 1.67
N PHE A 9 2.05 2.53 2.00
CA PHE A 9 2.65 3.87 2.06
C PHE A 9 2.74 4.58 0.70
N PHE A 10 2.63 3.83 -0.40
CA PHE A 10 2.60 4.35 -1.76
C PHE A 10 1.17 4.41 -2.34
N CYS A 11 0.16 3.96 -1.60
CA CYS A 11 -1.22 3.89 -2.06
C CYS A 11 -1.97 5.20 -1.78
N LYS A 12 -2.71 5.72 -2.77
CA LYS A 12 -3.50 6.94 -2.65
C LYS A 12 -4.62 6.86 -1.60
N HIS A 13 -5.01 5.65 -1.21
CA HIS A 13 -6.09 5.39 -0.25
C HIS A 13 -5.62 5.30 1.20
N PHE A 14 -4.30 5.26 1.43
CA PHE A 14 -3.73 5.16 2.77
C PHE A 14 -3.85 6.48 3.54
N ILE A 15 -4.29 6.40 4.79
CA ILE A 15 -4.49 7.58 5.65
C ILE A 15 -3.24 7.75 6.50
N LYS A 16 -2.34 8.66 6.10
CA LYS A 16 -1.03 8.86 6.73
C LYS A 16 -1.13 9.35 8.19
N ASP A 17 -2.20 10.08 8.50
CA ASP A 17 -2.42 10.69 9.83
C ASP A 17 -3.18 9.78 10.81
N ALA A 18 -3.62 8.59 10.37
CA ALA A 18 -4.31 7.62 11.21
C ALA A 18 -3.45 6.36 11.38
N PRO A 19 -3.38 5.78 12.59
CA PRO A 19 -2.63 4.55 12.78
C PRO A 19 -3.35 3.41 12.05
N LEU A 20 -2.77 2.99 10.92
CA LEU A 20 -3.09 1.74 10.23
C LEU A 20 -4.48 1.70 9.57
N ALA A 21 -4.96 2.81 9.00
CA ALA A 21 -6.24 2.86 8.29
C ALA A 21 -6.09 3.27 6.82
N CYS A 22 -7.04 2.86 5.98
CA CYS A 22 -7.16 3.32 4.59
C CYS A 22 -8.64 3.32 4.17
N ARG A 23 -8.97 3.85 2.98
CA ARG A 23 -10.36 3.84 2.50
C ARG A 23 -10.95 2.42 2.36
N ALA A 24 -10.11 1.43 2.09
CA ALA A 24 -10.53 0.04 2.05
C ALA A 24 -10.86 -0.52 3.44
N TYR A 25 -10.09 -0.11 4.46
CA TYR A 25 -10.24 -0.55 5.85
C TYR A 25 -10.20 0.67 6.78
N PRO A 26 -11.35 1.38 6.95
CA PRO A 26 -11.38 2.65 7.66
C PRO A 26 -11.15 2.52 9.17
N ASN A 27 -11.43 1.34 9.73
CA ASN A 27 -11.23 1.06 11.15
C ASN A 27 -9.80 0.60 11.44
N LEU A 28 -9.32 -0.42 10.71
CA LEU A 28 -7.97 -0.97 10.85
C LEU A 28 -7.64 -1.89 9.66
N ILE A 29 -6.48 -1.70 9.04
CA ILE A 29 -5.96 -2.60 8.00
C ILE A 29 -5.59 -3.94 8.66
N PRO A 30 -6.08 -5.08 8.14
CA PRO A 30 -5.70 -6.40 8.62
C PRO A 30 -4.18 -6.58 8.69
N VAL A 31 -3.68 -7.18 9.77
CA VAL A 31 -2.23 -7.31 10.05
C VAL A 31 -1.47 -8.02 8.93
N GLU A 32 -2.08 -8.99 8.28
CA GLU A 32 -1.50 -9.73 7.17
C GLU A 32 -1.35 -8.89 5.89
N ILE A 33 -2.24 -7.92 5.67
CA ILE A 33 -2.10 -6.92 4.60
C ILE A 33 -1.06 -5.88 4.99
N PHE A 34 -1.15 -5.34 6.21
CA PHE A 34 -0.25 -4.30 6.68
C PHE A 34 1.21 -4.77 6.84
N SER A 35 1.43 -6.04 7.19
CA SER A 35 2.78 -6.62 7.23
C SER A 35 3.36 -6.94 5.86
N GLY A 36 2.56 -6.85 4.79
CA GLY A 36 2.96 -7.26 3.45
C GLY A 36 3.02 -8.78 3.25
N LYS A 37 2.52 -9.59 4.21
CA LYS A 37 2.34 -11.04 4.05
C LYS A 37 1.33 -11.34 2.93
N VAL A 38 0.34 -10.47 2.77
CA VAL A 38 -0.69 -10.54 1.75
C VAL A 38 -0.72 -9.23 0.97
N GLU A 39 -0.50 -9.28 -0.34
CA GLU A 39 -0.64 -8.10 -1.19
C GLU A 39 -2.12 -7.78 -1.43
N HIS A 40 -2.48 -6.50 -1.31
CA HIS A 40 -3.82 -5.98 -1.64
C HIS A 40 -3.85 -5.48 -3.09
N LEU A 41 -3.49 -6.37 -4.03
CA LEU A 41 -3.54 -6.13 -5.48
C LEU A 41 -4.79 -6.74 -6.14
N SER A 42 -5.65 -7.36 -5.35
CA SER A 42 -6.88 -8.00 -5.82
C SER A 42 -7.98 -7.81 -4.77
N PRO A 43 -9.26 -7.78 -5.20
CA PRO A 43 -10.37 -7.59 -4.28
C PRO A 43 -10.36 -8.57 -3.12
N ARG A 44 -10.62 -8.03 -1.93
CA ARG A 44 -10.72 -8.79 -0.70
C ARG A 44 -12.08 -8.59 -0.07
N LYS A 45 -12.48 -9.59 0.70
CA LYS A 45 -13.65 -9.48 1.55
C LYS A 45 -13.46 -8.26 2.48
N ASP A 46 -14.48 -7.42 2.56
CA ASP A 46 -14.56 -6.27 3.46
C ASP A 46 -13.60 -5.09 3.12
N ASP A 47 -13.04 -5.04 1.90
CA ASP A 47 -12.13 -3.96 1.45
C ASP A 47 -12.84 -2.71 0.89
N ASN A 48 -14.14 -2.60 1.11
CA ASN A 48 -15.01 -1.50 0.63
C ASN A 48 -14.87 -1.22 -0.88
N GLY A 49 -14.39 -2.18 -1.69
CA GLY A 49 -14.24 -2.06 -3.14
C GLY A 49 -13.02 -1.27 -3.59
N PHE A 50 -12.12 -0.88 -2.69
CA PHE A 50 -10.92 -0.12 -3.03
C PHE A 50 -9.71 -1.03 -3.23
N GLN A 51 -9.02 -0.86 -4.36
CA GLN A 51 -7.80 -1.59 -4.69
C GLN A 51 -6.57 -0.69 -4.59
N PHE A 52 -5.37 -1.30 -4.64
CA PHE A 52 -4.13 -0.55 -4.71
C PHE A 52 -4.10 0.38 -5.93
N GLU A 53 -3.85 1.65 -5.67
CA GLU A 53 -3.61 2.66 -6.68
C GLU A 53 -2.46 3.55 -6.21
N LEU A 54 -1.42 3.68 -7.03
CA LEU A 54 -0.25 4.49 -6.70
C LEU A 54 -0.67 5.94 -6.47
N ASP A 55 -0.20 6.55 -5.37
CA ASP A 55 -0.48 7.95 -5.06
C ASP A 55 0.14 8.86 -6.13
N PRO A 56 -0.67 9.64 -6.89
CA PRO A 56 -0.17 10.51 -7.94
C PRO A 56 0.69 11.66 -7.41
N ASN A 57 0.66 11.92 -6.10
CA ASN A 57 1.42 13.00 -5.47
C ASN A 57 2.80 12.56 -4.95
N LEU A 58 3.19 11.30 -5.17
CA LEU A 58 4.53 10.83 -4.79
C LEU A 58 5.61 11.61 -5.55
N SER A 59 6.69 11.96 -4.84
CA SER A 59 7.89 12.52 -5.45
C SER A 59 8.55 11.53 -6.40
N SER A 60 9.36 12.03 -7.34
CA SER A 60 10.15 11.19 -8.25
C SER A 60 11.02 10.16 -7.52
N ASP A 61 11.50 10.50 -6.32
CA ASP A 61 12.29 9.62 -5.47
C ASP A 61 11.46 8.50 -4.85
N GLU A 62 10.24 8.80 -4.38
CA GLU A 62 9.30 7.80 -3.88
C GLU A 62 8.82 6.87 -4.98
N VAL A 63 8.51 7.41 -6.17
CA VAL A 63 8.19 6.62 -7.36
C VAL A 63 9.36 5.71 -7.71
N ARG A 64 10.59 6.21 -7.75
CA ARG A 64 11.79 5.39 -8.00
C ARG A 64 11.93 4.24 -6.99
N ARG A 65 11.66 4.50 -5.71
CA ARG A 65 11.69 3.46 -4.65
C ARG A 65 10.61 2.41 -4.86
N TYR A 66 9.38 2.81 -5.18
CA TYR A 66 8.29 1.90 -5.49
C TYR A 66 8.66 0.96 -6.65
N LYS A 67 9.08 1.52 -7.80
CA LYS A 67 9.47 0.73 -8.97
C LYS A 67 10.58 -0.25 -8.68
N LYS A 68 11.63 0.21 -7.97
CA LYS A 68 12.77 -0.63 -7.59
C LYS A 68 12.35 -1.83 -6.74
N ARG A 69 11.35 -1.68 -5.86
CA ARG A 69 10.93 -2.72 -4.91
C ARG A 69 9.85 -3.65 -5.46
N PHE A 70 8.89 -3.12 -6.21
CA PHE A 70 7.66 -3.84 -6.55
C PHE A 70 7.47 -4.11 -8.05
N GLU A 71 8.20 -3.44 -8.95
CA GLU A 71 8.10 -3.66 -10.40
C GLU A 71 9.28 -4.44 -11.00
N LYS A 72 10.34 -4.69 -10.22
CA LYS A 72 11.58 -5.33 -10.72
C LYS A 72 11.60 -6.88 -10.72
N ASN A 73 10.45 -7.56 -10.56
CA ASN A 73 10.39 -9.03 -10.57
C ASN A 73 9.42 -9.59 -11.62
N SER A 74 9.16 -8.86 -12.70
CA SER A 74 8.43 -9.38 -13.86
C SER A 74 9.43 -9.76 -14.96
N ASP A 75 10.17 -10.86 -14.76
CA ASP A 75 10.85 -11.63 -15.81
C ASP A 75 10.19 -13.02 -15.88
#